data_AF-A0A5C7LVN8-F1
#
_entry.id   AF-A0A5C7LVN8-F1
#
_cell.length_a   1.000
_cell.length_b   1.000
_cell.length_c   1.000
_cell.angle_alpha   90.00
_cell.angle_beta   90.00
_cell.angle_gamma   90.00
#
_symmetry.space_group_name_H-M   'P 1'
#
loop_
_entity.id
_entity.type
_entity.pdbx_description
1 polymer ?
#
loop_
_entity_poly.entity_id
_entity_poly.type
_entity_poly.pdbx_seq_one_letter_code
_entity_poly.pdbx_strand_id
1 'polypeptide(L)'
;MGLRRQTGEITTNELTVAFRCTNFGTADHRKLLAHSVLKVLAGYECGSTITVIMRNLDLITKSGTVTAKGRMFLWKHFGSTQDAG
;
A
#
# COMPACT_ATOMS: atom_id res chain seq x y z
N MET A 1 17.61 10.89 18.85
CA MET A 1 17.72 10.53 17.41
C MET A 1 16.34 10.56 16.78
N GLY A 2 15.98 11.65 16.11
CA GLY A 2 14.73 11.73 15.35
C GLY A 2 14.91 11.08 13.99
N LEU A 3 14.42 9.85 13.83
CA LEU A 3 14.29 9.25 12.50
C LEU A 3 13.33 10.14 11.71
N ARG A 4 13.89 10.89 10.77
CA ARG A 4 13.14 11.51 9.67
C ARG A 4 12.21 10.43 9.13
N ARG A 5 10.90 10.59 9.34
CA ARG A 5 9.89 9.78 8.66
C ARG A 5 10.16 9.97 7.18
N GLN A 6 10.86 9.02 6.56
CA GLN A 6 10.96 8.99 5.11
C GLN A 6 9.54 8.71 4.62
N THR A 7 8.84 9.78 4.25
CA THR A 7 7.67 9.74 3.39
C THR A 7 8.11 9.38 1.97
N GLY A 8 8.91 8.31 1.87
CA GLY A 8 9.48 7.79 0.65
C GLY A 8 8.38 7.12 -0.15
N GLU A 9 8.22 7.58 -1.37
CA GLU A 9 7.38 6.94 -2.37
C GLU A 9 7.72 5.46 -2.47
N ILE A 10 6.70 4.59 -2.54
CA ILE A 10 6.93 3.17 -2.81
C ILE A 10 7.32 3.05 -4.28
N THR A 11 8.59 2.76 -4.53
CA THR A 11 9.12 2.47 -5.85
C THR A 11 8.62 1.12 -6.36
N THR A 12 8.55 0.98 -7.68
CA THR A 12 8.14 -0.28 -8.34
C THR A 12 9.02 -1.45 -7.93
N ASN A 13 10.30 -1.22 -7.61
CA ASN A 13 11.20 -2.26 -7.12
C ASN A 13 10.78 -2.78 -5.72
N GLU A 14 10.42 -1.90 -4.79
CA GLU A 14 9.92 -2.29 -3.45
C GLU A 14 8.64 -3.11 -3.57
N LEU A 15 7.75 -2.73 -4.49
CA LEU A 15 6.56 -3.52 -4.85
C LEU A 15 6.95 -4.89 -5.40
N THR A 16 7.82 -4.96 -6.41
CA THR A 16 8.23 -6.24 -7.01
C THR A 16 8.87 -7.16 -5.97
N VAL A 17 9.71 -6.63 -5.07
CA VAL A 17 10.34 -7.41 -3.99
C VAL A 17 9.29 -7.92 -3.00
N ALA A 18 8.36 -7.05 -2.57
CA ALA A 18 7.30 -7.43 -1.64
C ALA A 18 6.33 -8.46 -2.23
N PHE A 19 6.15 -8.47 -3.56
CA PHE A 19 5.26 -9.39 -4.28
C PHE A 19 5.97 -10.60 -4.88
N ARG A 20 7.30 -10.71 -4.77
CA ARG A 20 8.15 -11.70 -5.47
C ARG A 20 7.74 -13.15 -5.23
N CYS A 21 7.04 -13.45 -4.13
CA CYS A 21 6.57 -14.78 -3.77
C CYS A 21 5.04 -14.86 -3.58
N THR A 22 4.28 -13.92 -4.12
CA THR A 22 2.82 -13.91 -3.97
C THR A 22 2.12 -13.89 -5.30
N ASN A 23 1.20 -14.82 -5.51
CA ASN A 23 0.46 -14.96 -6.75
C ASN A 23 -0.95 -14.40 -6.56
N PHE A 24 -1.15 -13.11 -6.86
CA PHE A 24 -2.46 -12.46 -6.78
C PHE A 24 -3.28 -12.53 -8.08
N GLY A 25 -2.74 -13.18 -9.13
CA GLY A 25 -3.41 -13.33 -10.43
C GLY A 25 -3.63 -12.02 -11.20
N THR A 26 -3.07 -10.89 -10.73
CA THR A 26 -3.16 -9.58 -11.39
C THR A 26 -1.77 -8.99 -11.59
N ALA A 27 -1.56 -8.33 -12.73
CA ALA A 27 -0.31 -7.61 -13.02
C ALA A 27 -0.24 -6.26 -12.28
N ASP A 28 -1.39 -5.71 -11.88
CA ASP A 28 -1.49 -4.38 -11.25
C ASP A 28 -1.34 -4.44 -9.73
N HIS A 29 -0.17 -4.88 -9.25
CA HIS A 29 0.14 -4.95 -7.82
C HIS A 29 -0.11 -3.61 -7.09
N ARG A 30 0.16 -2.48 -7.75
CA ARG A 30 -0.03 -1.13 -7.18
C ARG A 30 -1.50 -0.81 -6.91
N LYS A 31 -2.40 -1.16 -7.85
CA LYS A 31 -3.85 -0.96 -7.72
C LYS A 31 -4.44 -1.88 -6.66
N LEU A 32 -4.00 -3.13 -6.63
CA LEU A 32 -4.38 -4.10 -5.61
C LEU A 32 -3.96 -3.63 -4.20
N LEU A 33 -2.77 -3.05 -4.07
CA LEU A 33 -2.30 -2.46 -2.82
C LEU A 33 -3.14 -1.25 -2.41
N ALA A 34 -3.41 -0.33 -3.33
CA ALA A 34 -4.24 0.85 -3.07
C ALA A 34 -5.66 0.46 -2.62
N HIS A 35 -6.31 -0.46 -3.33
CA HIS A 35 -7.64 -0.96 -2.94
C HIS A 35 -7.62 -1.60 -1.56
N SER A 36 -6.57 -2.36 -1.27
CA SER A 36 -6.50 -3.07 -0.01
C SER A 36 -6.21 -2.09 1.15
N VAL A 37 -5.41 -1.04 0.94
CA VAL A 37 -5.22 0.04 1.93
C VAL A 37 -6.52 0.82 2.13
N LEU A 38 -7.28 1.06 1.06
CA LEU A 38 -8.60 1.67 1.12
C LEU A 38 -9.60 0.81 1.92
N LYS A 39 -9.61 -0.51 1.72
CA LYS A 39 -10.44 -1.44 2.53
C LYS A 39 -10.12 -1.30 4.02
N VAL A 40 -8.85 -1.34 4.37
CA VAL A 40 -8.40 -1.20 5.77
C VAL A 40 -8.80 0.17 6.33
N LEU A 41 -8.68 1.24 5.53
CA LEU A 41 -9.13 2.57 5.90
C LEU A 41 -10.65 2.64 6.13
N ALA A 42 -11.42 1.89 5.35
CA ALA A 42 -12.86 1.74 5.47
C ALA A 42 -13.29 0.74 6.55
N GLY A 43 -12.35 0.15 7.29
CA GLY A 43 -12.64 -0.81 8.37
C GLY A 43 -12.91 -2.25 7.91
N TYR A 44 -12.62 -2.58 6.65
CA TYR A 44 -12.75 -3.94 6.14
C TYR A 44 -11.46 -4.75 6.28
N GLU A 45 -11.63 -6.04 6.56
CA GLU A 45 -10.53 -6.99 6.63
C GLU A 45 -10.02 -7.39 5.23
N CYS A 46 -8.69 -7.50 5.13
CA CYS A 46 -7.99 -7.93 3.93
C CYS A 46 -7.33 -9.29 4.17
N GLY A 47 -7.10 -10.05 3.10
CA GLY A 47 -6.44 -11.36 3.20
C GLY A 47 -5.10 -11.28 3.93
N SER A 48 -4.71 -12.38 4.59
CA SER A 48 -3.50 -12.43 5.43
C SER A 48 -2.24 -12.05 4.65
N THR A 49 -2.11 -12.54 3.41
CA THR A 49 -0.96 -12.28 2.53
C THR A 49 -0.78 -10.79 2.20
N ILE A 50 -1.85 -10.12 1.77
CA ILE A 50 -1.78 -8.68 1.45
C ILE A 50 -1.57 -7.83 2.70
N THR A 51 -2.15 -8.24 3.82
CA THR A 51 -1.96 -7.57 5.12
C THR A 51 -0.49 -7.63 5.56
N VAL A 52 0.18 -8.78 5.38
CA VAL A 52 1.61 -8.92 5.65
C VAL A 52 2.45 -8.04 4.74
N ILE A 53 2.15 -8.00 3.43
CA ILE A 53 2.83 -7.12 2.48
C ILE A 53 2.70 -5.64 2.87
N MET A 54 1.49 -5.20 3.23
CA MET A 54 1.27 -3.81 3.66
C MET A 54 2.03 -3.45 4.93
N ARG A 55 2.13 -4.38 5.89
CA ARG A 55 2.93 -4.20 7.10
C ARG A 55 4.42 -4.10 6.76
N ASN A 56 4.92 -4.95 5.85
CA ASN A 56 6.30 -4.89 5.38
C ASN A 56 6.63 -3.56 4.69
N LEU A 57 5.66 -2.98 3.98
CA LEU A 57 5.80 -1.69 3.29
C LEU A 57 5.51 -0.47 4.21
N ASP A 58 5.20 -0.71 5.49
CA ASP A 58 4.82 0.28 6.51
C ASP A 58 3.60 1.13 6.13
N LEU A 59 2.64 0.54 5.41
CA LEU A 59 1.41 1.21 5.00
C LEU A 59 0.29 1.09 6.03
N ILE A 60 0.31 0.01 6.79
CA ILE A 60 -0.60 -0.24 7.92
C ILE A 60 0.23 -0.62 9.14
N THR A 61 -0.26 -0.26 10.33
CA THR A 61 0.31 -0.70 11.59
C THR A 61 0.00 -2.19 11.84
N LYS A 62 0.70 -2.81 12.80
CA LYS A 62 0.38 -4.17 13.25
C LYS A 62 -1.08 -4.31 13.73
N SER A 63 -1.67 -3.23 14.24
CA SER A 63 -3.05 -3.15 14.70
C SER A 63 -4.08 -2.94 13.57
N GLY A 64 -3.64 -2.90 12.30
CA GLY A 64 -4.56 -2.71 11.17
C GLY A 64 -4.97 -1.25 10.94
N THR A 65 -4.21 -0.28 11.45
CA THR A 65 -4.49 1.15 11.21
C THR A 65 -3.64 1.67 10.06
N VAL A 66 -4.22 2.42 9.12
CA VAL A 66 -3.46 3.01 8.01
C VAL A 66 -2.48 4.07 8.52
N THR A 67 -1.21 3.97 8.12
CA THR A 67 -0.15 4.93 8.49
C THR A 67 -0.23 6.20 7.63
N ALA A 68 0.52 7.24 8.01
CA ALA A 68 0.64 8.44 7.16
C ALA A 68 1.19 8.11 5.76
N LYS A 69 2.07 7.10 5.66
CA LYS A 69 2.62 6.61 4.38
C LYS A 69 1.53 5.94 3.54
N GLY A 70 0.67 5.11 4.15
CA GLY A 70 -0.50 4.51 3.51
C GLY A 70 -1.50 5.54 2.99
N ARG A 71 -1.81 6.57 3.79
CA ARG A 71 -2.70 7.66 3.36
C ARG A 71 -2.10 8.45 2.20
N MET A 72 -0.81 8.77 2.24
CA MET A 72 -0.15 9.50 1.16
C MET A 72 -0.05 8.67 -0.13
N PHE A 73 0.19 7.37 -0.01
CA PHE A 73 0.15 6.44 -1.14
C PHE A 73 -1.24 6.43 -1.79
N LEU A 74 -2.30 6.36 -0.97
CA LEU A 74 -3.68 6.42 -1.43
C LEU A 74 -4.00 7.75 -2.11
N TRP A 75 -3.60 8.87 -1.51
CA TRP A 75 -3.83 10.20 -2.06
C TRP A 75 -3.09 10.41 -3.38
N LYS A 76 -1.87 9.89 -3.56
CA LYS A 76 -1.21 9.90 -4.87
C LYS A 76 -1.90 8.99 -5.89
N HIS A 77 -2.46 7.86 -5.47
CA HIS A 77 -3.12 6.94 -6.39
C HIS A 77 -4.50 7.44 -6.86
N PHE A 78 -5.29 8.02 -5.95
CA PHE A 78 -6.65 8.50 -6.23
C PHE A 78 -6.74 9.99 -6.53
N GLY A 79 -5.87 10.81 -5.92
CA GLY A 79 -5.82 12.26 -6.12
C GLY A 79 -5.11 12.67 -7.41
N SER A 80 -4.23 11.82 -7.94
CA SER A 80 -3.85 11.87 -9.34
C SER A 80 -4.92 11.18 -10.17
N THR A 81 -6.10 11.81 -10.24
CA THR A 81 -6.97 11.62 -11.40
C THR A 81 -6.04 11.83 -12.61
N GLN A 82 -5.82 10.79 -13.40
CA GLN A 82 -5.37 11.01 -14.75
C GLN A 82 -6.60 11.53 -15.46
N ASP A 83 -6.61 12.84 -15.68
CA ASP A 83 -7.25 13.47 -16.81
C ASP A 83 -6.61 12.83 -18.07
N ALA A 84 -7.16 11.70 -18.51
CA ALA A 84 -6.94 11.14 -19.84
C ALA A 84 -7.96 10.02 -20.09
N GLY A 85 -9.10 10.39 -20.69
CA GLY A 85 -10.15 9.51 -21.14
C GLY A 85 -11.45 10.26 -21.35
#